data_AF-A0A2V7Y512-F1
#
_entry.id   AF-A0A2V7Y512-F1
#
_cell.length_a   1.000
_cell.length_b   1.000
_cell.length_c   1.000
_cell.angle_alpha   90.00
_cell.angle_beta   90.00
_cell.angle_gamma   90.00
#
_symmetry.space_group_name_H-M   'P 1'
#
loop_
_entity.id
_entity.type
_entity.pdbx_description
1 polymer ?
#
loop_
_entity_poly.entity_id
_entity_poly.type
_entity_poly.pdbx_seq_one_letter_code
_entity_poly.pdbx_strand_id
1 'polypeptide(L)'
;MRVAWVRLAFLIVLPAAAMAAEGDFDGPVSFVPWKVIAPGESPAKAPLTLCWIPASRTDFKHSELLFSRPLTSYASQCVAMHVIRADDAAMIDKLGVAGALPVAVLLDGDGKQLGKVDNDRGALKVAAVEKLVRDQLRAREAVLDARLDDARKKAVAGDRDSAVAAYRSIWDLRCLFPRKAREAEKELKKLGIAVADASM
;
A
#
# COMPACT_ATOMS: atom_id res chain seq x y z
N MET A 1 60.23 -20.31 41.63
CA MET A 1 60.00 -20.97 40.32
C MET A 1 59.61 -19.90 39.32
N ARG A 2 60.35 -19.80 38.22
CA ARG A 2 60.28 -18.72 37.21
C ARG A 2 59.21 -19.05 36.17
N VAL A 3 58.41 -18.06 35.76
CA VAL A 3 57.73 -18.09 34.45
C VAL A 3 57.92 -16.74 33.80
N ALA A 4 58.76 -16.73 32.76
CA ALA A 4 58.99 -15.60 31.87
C ALA A 4 57.85 -15.53 30.85
N TRP A 5 57.34 -14.33 30.58
CA TRP A 5 56.48 -14.06 29.44
C TRP A 5 57.18 -13.02 28.56
N VAL A 6 57.78 -13.49 27.47
CA VAL A 6 58.32 -12.67 26.39
C VAL A 6 57.15 -12.31 25.47
N ARG A 7 56.88 -11.00 25.34
CA ARG A 7 55.93 -10.46 24.37
C ARG A 7 56.59 -10.42 23.00
N LEU A 8 56.11 -11.23 22.06
CA LEU A 8 56.44 -11.07 20.63
C LEU A 8 55.42 -10.14 19.99
N ALA A 9 55.89 -8.98 19.51
CA ALA A 9 55.12 -8.07 18.67
C ALA A 9 55.23 -8.54 17.21
N PHE A 10 54.11 -8.90 16.59
CA PHE A 10 54.03 -9.09 15.15
C PHE A 10 53.40 -7.83 14.52
N LEU A 11 54.22 -7.09 13.78
CA LEU A 11 53.77 -6.05 12.85
C LEU A 11 53.27 -6.74 11.57
N ILE A 12 51.96 -6.69 11.34
CA ILE A 12 51.36 -7.06 10.04
C ILE A 12 51.04 -5.76 9.32
N VAL A 13 51.80 -5.48 8.26
CA VAL A 13 51.49 -4.44 7.28
C VAL A 13 50.49 -5.04 6.29
N LEU A 14 49.24 -4.59 6.36
CA LEU A 14 48.20 -4.89 5.37
C LEU A 14 48.31 -3.89 4.21
N PRO A 15 48.37 -4.34 2.94
CA PRO A 15 48.23 -3.42 1.81
C PRO A 15 46.76 -3.02 1.66
N ALA A 16 46.53 -1.72 1.53
CA ALA A 16 45.23 -1.14 1.19
C ALA A 16 44.88 -1.50 -0.27
N ALA A 17 44.14 -2.59 -0.46
CA ALA A 17 43.43 -2.83 -1.70
C ALA A 17 42.17 -1.95 -1.71
N ALA A 18 42.15 -0.97 -2.61
CA ALA A 18 41.01 -0.12 -2.88
C ALA A 18 39.80 -0.98 -3.26
N MET A 19 38.75 -0.93 -2.43
CA MET A 19 37.43 -1.43 -2.81
C MET A 19 36.85 -0.50 -3.88
N ALA A 20 36.95 -0.90 -5.14
CA ALA A 20 35.97 -0.49 -6.12
C ALA A 20 34.66 -1.21 -5.76
N ALA A 21 33.83 -0.58 -4.94
CA ALA A 21 32.44 -0.95 -4.81
C ALA A 21 31.72 -0.42 -6.06
N GLU A 22 31.84 -1.16 -7.16
CA GLU A 22 30.85 -1.07 -8.23
C GLU A 22 29.55 -1.62 -7.63
N GLY A 23 28.69 -0.69 -7.20
CA GLY A 23 27.34 -1.02 -6.79
C GLY A 23 26.62 -1.59 -8.00
N ASP A 24 26.44 -2.91 -7.98
CA ASP A 24 25.51 -3.60 -8.86
C ASP A 24 24.10 -3.03 -8.58
N PHE A 25 23.64 -2.12 -9.45
CA PHE A 25 22.30 -1.53 -9.37
C PHE A 25 21.23 -2.47 -9.93
N ASP A 26 21.58 -3.69 -10.36
CA ASP A 26 20.68 -4.69 -10.94
C ASP A 26 19.95 -5.51 -9.85
N GLY A 27 19.41 -4.81 -8.86
CA GLY A 27 18.51 -5.40 -7.88
C GLY A 27 17.26 -6.00 -8.54
N PRO A 28 16.62 -7.02 -7.94
CA PRO A 28 15.50 -7.72 -8.55
C PRO A 28 14.35 -6.76 -8.91
N VAL A 29 14.01 -6.70 -10.19
CA VAL A 29 12.88 -5.93 -10.72
C VAL A 29 11.59 -6.46 -10.08
N SER A 30 10.98 -5.65 -9.23
CA SER A 30 9.71 -5.97 -8.58
C SER A 30 8.55 -5.50 -9.47
N PHE A 31 7.70 -6.44 -9.85
CA PHE A 31 6.50 -6.14 -10.61
C PHE A 31 5.34 -5.77 -9.68
N VAL A 32 4.55 -4.79 -10.09
CA VAL A 32 3.27 -4.49 -9.43
C VAL A 32 2.30 -5.64 -9.76
N PRO A 33 1.60 -6.23 -8.77
CA PRO A 33 0.76 -7.41 -8.98
C PRO A 33 -0.60 -7.04 -9.59
N TRP A 34 -0.58 -6.50 -10.80
CA TRP A 34 -1.78 -6.13 -11.55
C TRP A 34 -2.60 -7.38 -11.94
N LYS A 35 -3.87 -7.42 -11.52
CA LYS A 35 -4.84 -8.41 -12.01
C LYS A 35 -5.69 -7.79 -13.13
N VAL A 36 -5.61 -8.38 -14.32
CA VAL A 36 -6.48 -8.01 -15.44
C VAL A 36 -7.88 -8.57 -15.20
N ILE A 37 -8.87 -7.70 -15.24
CA ILE A 37 -10.28 -8.06 -15.05
C ILE A 37 -10.86 -8.46 -16.41
N ALA A 38 -11.49 -9.63 -16.47
CA ALA A 38 -12.20 -10.06 -17.67
C ALA A 38 -13.48 -9.22 -17.86
N PRO A 39 -13.94 -8.99 -19.11
CA PRO A 39 -15.19 -8.28 -19.33
C PRO A 39 -16.35 -8.93 -18.57
N GLY A 40 -17.08 -8.11 -17.80
CA GLY A 40 -18.19 -8.57 -16.95
C GLY A 40 -17.79 -9.12 -15.57
N GLU A 41 -16.49 -9.31 -15.28
CA GLU A 41 -16.02 -9.57 -13.92
C GLU A 41 -15.92 -8.25 -13.14
N SER A 42 -16.33 -8.26 -11.87
CA SER A 42 -16.18 -7.07 -11.01
C SER A 42 -14.80 -7.06 -10.34
N PRO A 43 -14.17 -5.88 -10.17
CA PRO A 43 -13.01 -5.73 -9.30
C PRO A 43 -13.22 -6.41 -7.94
N ALA A 44 -12.20 -7.13 -7.45
CA ALA A 44 -12.23 -7.70 -6.12
C ALA A 44 -12.52 -6.63 -5.06
N LYS A 45 -13.33 -6.99 -4.06
CA LYS A 45 -13.61 -6.11 -2.92
C LYS A 45 -12.36 -6.00 -2.05
N ALA A 46 -11.74 -4.82 -2.05
CA ALA A 46 -10.66 -4.45 -1.16
C ALA A 46 -10.98 -3.07 -0.57
N PRO A 47 -10.45 -2.70 0.61
CA PRO A 47 -10.82 -1.41 1.20
C PRO A 47 -10.29 -0.20 0.40
N LEU A 48 -9.33 -0.43 -0.50
CA LEU A 48 -8.90 0.49 -1.54
C LEU A 48 -8.56 -0.29 -2.82
N THR A 49 -9.04 0.19 -3.96
CA THR A 49 -8.80 -0.44 -5.26
C THR A 49 -8.30 0.59 -6.27
N LEU A 50 -7.12 0.36 -6.85
CA LEU A 50 -6.58 1.14 -7.96
C LEU A 50 -6.91 0.41 -9.28
N CYS A 51 -7.77 1.02 -10.09
CA CYS A 51 -8.09 0.57 -11.42
C CYS A 51 -7.27 1.37 -12.44
N TRP A 52 -6.59 0.69 -13.35
CA TRP A 52 -5.91 1.28 -14.49
C TRP A 52 -6.57 0.80 -15.78
N ILE A 53 -6.94 1.74 -16.64
CA ILE A 53 -7.43 1.46 -17.99
C ILE A 53 -6.33 1.92 -18.97
N PRO A 54 -5.54 0.99 -19.54
CA PRO A 54 -4.55 1.31 -20.56
C PRO A 54 -5.22 1.72 -21.87
N ALA A 55 -4.53 2.48 -22.71
CA ALA A 55 -5.04 2.83 -24.04
C ALA A 55 -5.06 1.64 -25.00
N SER A 56 -4.13 0.70 -24.82
CA SER A 56 -3.99 -0.48 -25.67
C SER A 56 -3.18 -1.57 -24.97
N ARG A 57 -3.09 -2.75 -25.59
CA ARG A 57 -2.17 -3.81 -25.12
C ARG A 57 -0.70 -3.39 -25.19
N THR A 58 -0.34 -2.54 -26.14
CA THR A 58 1.02 -2.01 -26.28
C THR A 58 1.33 -1.04 -25.15
N ASP A 59 0.41 -0.10 -24.89
CA ASP A 59 0.50 0.82 -23.75
C ASP A 59 0.67 0.06 -22.42
N PHE A 60 -0.14 -0.99 -22.22
CA PHE A 60 -0.01 -1.85 -21.04
C PHE A 60 1.40 -2.43 -20.86
N LYS A 61 1.99 -3.00 -21.92
CA LYS A 61 3.30 -3.67 -21.87
C LYS A 61 4.49 -2.72 -21.64
N HIS A 62 4.37 -1.47 -22.07
CA HIS A 62 5.43 -0.47 -21.98
C HIS A 62 5.23 0.55 -20.87
N SER A 63 4.15 0.42 -20.09
CA SER A 63 3.84 1.33 -19.00
C SER A 63 4.81 1.16 -17.83
N GLU A 64 5.33 2.28 -17.35
CA GLU A 64 6.13 2.34 -16.12
C GLU A 64 5.32 1.93 -14.87
N LEU A 65 3.98 1.93 -14.93
CA LEU A 65 3.10 1.46 -13.84
C LEU A 65 3.33 -0.03 -13.51
N LEU A 66 3.93 -0.81 -14.40
CA LEU A 66 4.28 -2.21 -14.15
C LEU A 66 5.43 -2.37 -13.14
N PHE A 67 6.27 -1.35 -12.98
CA PHE A 67 7.55 -1.43 -12.26
C PHE A 67 7.64 -0.48 -11.06
N SER A 68 6.53 0.18 -10.71
CA SER A 68 6.50 1.14 -9.60
C SER A 68 6.69 0.44 -8.24
N ARG A 69 7.84 0.69 -7.60
CA ARG A 69 8.11 0.20 -6.24
C ARG A 69 7.08 0.69 -5.21
N PRO A 70 6.64 1.98 -5.23
CA PRO A 70 5.56 2.42 -4.35
C PRO A 70 4.26 1.64 -4.55
N LEU A 71 3.83 1.40 -5.78
CA LEU A 71 2.62 0.62 -6.05
C LEU A 71 2.76 -0.84 -5.59
N THR A 72 3.93 -1.48 -5.78
CA THR A 72 4.18 -2.82 -5.22
C THR A 72 4.04 -2.84 -3.70
N SER A 73 4.57 -1.81 -3.02
CA SER A 73 4.41 -1.68 -1.57
C SER A 73 2.95 -1.48 -1.17
N TYR A 74 2.17 -0.68 -1.88
CA TYR A 74 0.75 -0.48 -1.59
C TYR A 74 -0.06 -1.76 -1.81
N ALA A 75 0.29 -2.56 -2.83
CA ALA A 75 -0.35 -3.84 -3.06
C ALA A 75 -0.19 -4.81 -1.87
N SER A 76 0.99 -4.84 -1.23
CA SER A 76 1.19 -5.61 0.00
C SER A 76 0.38 -5.11 1.21
N GLN A 77 -0.19 -3.90 1.14
CA GLN A 77 -1.02 -3.28 2.17
C GLN A 77 -2.52 -3.41 1.85
N CYS A 78 -2.93 -4.44 1.10
CA CYS A 78 -4.31 -4.66 0.65
C CYS A 78 -4.90 -3.54 -0.24
N VAL A 79 -4.06 -2.78 -0.97
CA VAL A 79 -4.56 -2.01 -2.11
C VAL A 79 -4.69 -2.94 -3.31
N ALA A 80 -5.90 -3.22 -3.76
CA ALA A 80 -6.11 -4.06 -4.93
C ALA A 80 -5.67 -3.33 -6.21
N MET A 81 -4.88 -4.02 -7.04
CA MET A 81 -4.35 -3.48 -8.29
C MET A 81 -5.06 -4.16 -9.46
N HIS A 82 -5.92 -3.42 -10.16
CA HIS A 82 -6.71 -3.96 -11.26
C HIS A 82 -6.45 -3.25 -12.57
N VAL A 83 -6.42 -4.03 -13.65
CA VAL A 83 -6.38 -3.54 -15.02
C VAL A 83 -7.72 -3.81 -15.64
N ILE A 84 -8.39 -2.75 -16.07
CA ILE A 84 -9.65 -2.81 -16.81
C ILE A 84 -9.31 -2.68 -18.28
N ARG A 85 -9.78 -3.60 -19.10
CA ARG A 85 -9.45 -3.59 -20.52
C ARG A 85 -10.15 -2.43 -21.24
N ALA A 86 -9.48 -1.85 -22.22
CA ALA A 86 -10.03 -0.77 -23.04
C ALA A 86 -11.28 -1.16 -23.84
N ASP A 87 -11.54 -2.46 -24.05
CA ASP A 87 -12.72 -2.98 -24.73
C ASP A 87 -13.89 -3.29 -23.79
N ASP A 88 -13.75 -3.09 -22.47
CA ASP A 88 -14.83 -3.24 -21.49
C ASP A 88 -15.57 -1.90 -21.29
N ALA A 89 -16.35 -1.51 -22.30
CA ALA A 89 -17.10 -0.25 -22.29
C ALA A 89 -18.05 -0.15 -21.09
N ALA A 90 -18.68 -1.25 -20.67
CA ALA A 90 -19.61 -1.26 -19.55
C ALA A 90 -18.92 -0.89 -18.23
N MET A 91 -17.71 -1.40 -17.99
CA MET A 91 -16.94 -1.06 -16.79
C MET A 91 -16.38 0.37 -16.86
N ILE A 92 -15.93 0.81 -18.03
CA ILE A 92 -15.45 2.19 -18.25
C ILE A 92 -16.56 3.21 -17.97
N ASP A 93 -17.77 2.95 -18.48
CA ASP A 93 -18.95 3.78 -18.25
C ASP A 93 -19.34 3.81 -16.77
N LYS A 94 -19.33 2.64 -16.11
CA LYS A 94 -19.60 2.53 -14.66
C LYS A 94 -18.60 3.33 -13.82
N LEU A 95 -17.34 3.39 -14.24
CA LEU A 95 -16.28 4.17 -13.60
C LEU A 95 -16.35 5.67 -13.93
N GLY A 96 -17.28 6.09 -14.80
CA GLY A 96 -17.47 7.49 -15.17
C GLY A 96 -16.25 8.10 -15.89
N VAL A 97 -15.40 7.26 -16.48
CA VAL A 97 -14.19 7.67 -17.21
C VAL A 97 -14.47 7.65 -18.70
N ALA A 98 -15.38 8.53 -19.13
CA ALA A 98 -15.54 8.87 -20.53
C ALA A 98 -14.41 9.82 -20.94
N GLY A 99 -13.49 9.39 -21.82
CA GLY A 99 -12.41 10.25 -22.28
C GLY A 99 -11.18 9.54 -22.84
N ALA A 100 -10.10 10.32 -22.98
CA ALA A 100 -8.82 9.85 -23.50
C ALA A 100 -8.21 8.82 -22.54
N LEU A 101 -7.90 7.64 -23.08
CA LEU A 101 -7.09 6.63 -22.41
C LEU A 101 -5.59 6.93 -22.67
N PRO A 102 -4.68 6.52 -21.76
CA PRO A 102 -4.91 5.76 -20.53
C PRO A 102 -5.43 6.61 -19.36
N VAL A 103 -6.05 5.96 -18.37
CA VAL A 103 -6.58 6.62 -17.15
C VAL A 103 -6.44 5.70 -15.93
N ALA A 104 -6.19 6.28 -14.75
CA ALA A 104 -6.19 5.55 -13.49
C ALA A 104 -7.27 6.11 -12.55
N VAL A 105 -8.00 5.22 -11.87
CA VAL A 105 -9.12 5.56 -10.99
C VAL A 105 -8.92 4.86 -9.65
N LEU A 106 -9.03 5.61 -8.57
CA LEU A 106 -8.96 5.07 -7.21
C LEU A 106 -10.36 4.94 -6.64
N LEU A 107 -10.69 3.77 -6.12
CA LEU A 107 -12.00 3.42 -5.55
C LEU A 107 -11.88 3.06 -4.07
N ASP A 108 -12.94 3.29 -3.30
CA ASP A 108 -13.09 2.70 -1.96
C ASP A 108 -13.63 1.27 -2.00
N GLY A 109 -13.84 0.68 -0.82
CA GLY A 109 -14.37 -0.68 -0.68
C GLY A 109 -15.82 -0.87 -1.13
N ASP A 110 -16.56 0.22 -1.31
CA ASP A 110 -17.91 0.20 -1.87
C ASP A 110 -17.91 0.41 -3.39
N GLY A 111 -16.73 0.60 -3.98
CA GLY A 111 -16.56 0.87 -5.41
C GLY A 111 -16.82 2.31 -5.80
N LYS A 112 -16.95 3.23 -4.83
CA LYS A 112 -17.10 4.66 -5.10
C LYS A 112 -15.75 5.26 -5.46
N GLN A 113 -15.75 6.13 -6.47
CA GLN A 113 -14.56 6.85 -6.91
C GLN A 113 -14.11 7.88 -5.85
N LEU A 114 -12.84 7.77 -5.47
CA LEU A 114 -12.14 8.67 -4.56
C LEU A 114 -11.30 9.71 -5.32
N GLY A 115 -10.84 9.35 -6.52
CA GLY A 115 -10.09 10.25 -7.39
C GLY A 115 -9.68 9.57 -8.68
N LYS A 116 -9.13 10.36 -9.60
CA LYS A 116 -8.61 9.86 -10.88
C LYS A 116 -7.36 10.62 -11.31
N VAL A 117 -6.58 9.98 -12.18
CA VAL A 117 -5.48 10.57 -12.93
C VAL A 117 -5.77 10.35 -14.41
N ASP A 118 -6.00 11.45 -15.13
CA ASP A 118 -6.12 11.43 -16.59
C ASP A 118 -4.71 11.39 -17.23
N ASN A 119 -4.59 10.89 -18.46
CA ASN A 119 -3.31 10.94 -19.17
C ASN A 119 -2.90 12.39 -19.50
N ASP A 120 -1.60 12.57 -19.65
CA ASP A 120 -0.99 13.75 -20.25
C ASP A 120 -0.32 13.31 -21.55
N ARG A 121 -0.81 13.82 -22.69
CA ARG A 121 -0.31 13.49 -24.04
C ARG A 121 -0.28 11.98 -24.35
N GLY A 122 -1.32 11.26 -23.93
CA GLY A 122 -1.47 9.83 -24.22
C GLY A 122 -0.66 8.90 -23.30
N ALA A 123 -0.04 9.43 -22.24
CA ALA A 123 0.66 8.63 -21.23
C ALA A 123 0.19 8.98 -19.82
N LEU A 124 0.08 7.98 -18.95
CA LEU A 124 -0.12 8.20 -17.51
C LEU A 124 1.22 8.47 -16.83
N LYS A 125 1.32 9.56 -16.09
CA LYS A 125 2.48 9.84 -15.24
C LYS A 125 2.42 8.98 -13.98
N VAL A 126 3.36 8.05 -13.82
CA VAL A 126 3.43 7.15 -12.65
C VAL A 126 3.45 7.93 -11.34
N ALA A 127 4.25 8.99 -11.25
CA ALA A 127 4.33 9.83 -10.06
C ALA A 127 2.98 10.44 -9.65
N ALA A 128 2.09 10.73 -10.62
CA ALA A 128 0.75 11.24 -10.33
C ALA A 128 -0.17 10.15 -9.77
N VAL A 129 -0.08 8.93 -10.32
CA VAL A 129 -0.83 7.76 -9.83
C VAL A 129 -0.37 7.37 -8.41
N GLU A 130 0.94 7.31 -8.19
CA GLU A 130 1.52 7.07 -6.86
C GLU A 130 1.09 8.13 -5.84
N LYS A 131 1.10 9.41 -6.25
CA LYS A 131 0.64 10.52 -5.41
C LYS A 131 -0.84 10.36 -5.04
N LEU A 132 -1.71 9.98 -5.99
CA LEU A 132 -3.13 9.77 -5.72
C LEU A 132 -3.33 8.72 -4.62
N VAL A 133 -2.68 7.55 -4.73
CA VAL A 133 -2.80 6.48 -3.72
C VAL A 133 -2.22 6.93 -2.38
N ARG A 134 -1.02 7.51 -2.38
CA ARG A 134 -0.35 7.98 -1.16
C ARG A 134 -1.17 9.00 -0.39
N ASP A 135 -1.69 10.01 -1.09
CA ASP A 135 -2.44 11.08 -0.46
C ASP A 135 -3.75 10.54 0.14
N GLN A 136 -4.39 9.57 -0.53
CA GLN A 136 -5.58 8.92 0.02
C GLN A 136 -5.28 8.05 1.26
N LEU A 137 -4.16 7.33 1.25
CA LEU A 137 -3.73 6.56 2.44
C LEU A 137 -3.46 7.50 3.62
N ARG A 138 -2.79 8.63 3.40
CA ARG A 138 -2.54 9.66 4.43
C ARG A 138 -3.83 10.27 4.96
N ALA A 139 -4.76 10.63 4.09
CA ALA A 139 -6.04 11.19 4.48
C ALA A 139 -6.83 10.20 5.35
N ARG A 140 -6.86 8.92 4.96
CA ARG A 140 -7.50 7.86 5.75
C ARG A 140 -6.82 7.66 7.10
N GLU A 141 -5.49 7.65 7.14
CA GLU A 141 -4.74 7.49 8.40
C GLU A 141 -5.07 8.62 9.39
N ALA A 142 -5.12 9.87 8.94
CA ALA A 142 -5.50 11.01 9.77
C ALA A 142 -6.94 10.88 10.33
N VAL A 143 -7.87 10.35 9.54
CA VAL A 143 -9.24 10.05 10.01
C VAL A 143 -9.24 8.95 11.07
N LEU A 144 -8.41 7.91 10.91
CA LEU A 144 -8.28 6.85 11.91
C LEU A 144 -7.64 7.34 13.21
N ASP A 145 -6.72 8.30 13.15
CA ASP A 145 -6.15 8.94 14.33
C ASP A 145 -7.21 9.70 15.13
N ALA A 146 -7.99 10.55 14.44
CA ALA A 146 -9.10 11.24 15.07
C ALA A 146 -10.13 10.25 15.67
N ARG A 147 -10.38 9.13 14.98
CA ARG A 147 -11.31 8.09 15.45
C ARG A 147 -10.76 7.33 16.67
N LEU A 148 -9.47 7.05 16.73
CA LEU A 148 -8.81 6.44 17.90
C LEU A 148 -8.95 7.36 19.11
N ASP A 149 -8.69 8.65 18.94
CA ASP A 149 -8.79 9.62 20.04
C ASP A 149 -10.23 9.82 20.54
N ASP A 150 -11.19 9.89 19.61
CA ASP A 150 -12.61 9.94 19.94
C ASP A 150 -13.08 8.66 20.68
N ALA A 151 -12.64 7.48 20.21
CA ALA A 151 -12.95 6.21 20.87
C ALA A 151 -12.38 6.14 22.30
N ARG A 152 -11.16 6.66 22.53
CA ARG A 152 -10.56 6.77 23.87
C ARG A 152 -11.40 7.66 24.78
N LYS A 153 -11.86 8.82 24.29
CA LYS A 153 -12.72 9.74 25.05
C LYS A 153 -14.05 9.08 25.42
N LYS A 154 -14.68 8.37 24.49
CA LYS A 154 -15.93 7.61 24.73
C LYS A 154 -15.75 6.54 25.80
N ALA A 155 -14.65 5.78 25.74
CA ALA A 155 -14.34 4.76 26.74
C ALA A 155 -14.18 5.37 28.15
N VAL A 156 -13.47 6.50 28.26
CA VAL A 156 -13.30 7.23 29.55
C VAL A 156 -14.61 7.80 30.05
N ALA A 157 -15.49 8.26 29.16
CA ALA A 157 -16.82 8.76 29.49
C ALA A 157 -17.82 7.65 29.87
N GLY A 158 -17.41 6.38 29.85
CA GLY A 158 -18.29 5.24 30.13
C GLY A 158 -19.16 4.79 28.96
N ASP A 159 -19.08 5.46 27.80
CA ASP A 159 -19.73 5.04 26.55
C ASP A 159 -18.92 3.91 25.90
N ARG A 160 -19.02 2.75 26.54
CA ARG A 160 -18.29 1.55 26.16
C ARG A 160 -18.69 1.03 24.79
N ASP A 161 -19.98 0.99 24.47
CA ASP A 161 -20.46 0.40 23.23
C ASP A 161 -19.99 1.18 22.01
N SER A 162 -20.04 2.53 22.06
CA SER A 162 -19.53 3.36 20.96
C SER A 162 -18.02 3.26 20.81
N ALA A 163 -17.28 3.19 21.93
CA ALA A 163 -15.83 3.02 21.89
C ALA A 163 -15.45 1.67 21.24
N VAL A 164 -16.12 0.59 21.63
CA VAL A 164 -15.92 -0.74 21.05
C VAL A 164 -16.23 -0.77 19.56
N ALA A 165 -17.35 -0.19 19.14
CA ALA A 165 -17.71 -0.11 17.73
C ALA A 165 -16.65 0.65 16.91
N ALA A 166 -16.14 1.76 17.45
CA ALA A 166 -15.09 2.54 16.80
C ALA A 166 -13.78 1.74 16.69
N TYR A 167 -13.30 1.10 17.76
CA TYR A 167 -12.08 0.31 17.70
C TYR A 167 -12.19 -0.90 16.76
N ARG A 168 -13.34 -1.61 16.74
CA ARG A 168 -13.56 -2.71 15.78
C ARG A 168 -13.46 -2.23 14.33
N SER A 169 -14.07 -1.09 14.02
CA SER A 169 -13.99 -0.52 12.67
C SER A 169 -12.56 -0.14 12.26
N ILE A 170 -11.70 0.24 13.21
CA ILE A 170 -10.27 0.51 12.96
C ILE A 170 -9.52 -0.82 12.75
N TRP A 171 -9.85 -1.85 13.54
CA TRP A 171 -9.30 -3.21 13.40
C TRP A 171 -9.62 -3.86 12.04
N ASP A 172 -10.80 -3.59 11.49
CA ASP A 172 -11.19 -4.12 10.18
C ASP A 172 -10.29 -3.62 9.03
N LEU A 173 -9.60 -2.50 9.25
CA LEU A 173 -8.64 -1.92 8.30
C LEU A 173 -7.18 -2.32 8.57
N ARG A 174 -6.94 -3.34 9.41
CA ARG A 174 -5.60 -3.76 9.83
C ARG A 174 -4.62 -4.08 8.71
N CYS A 175 -5.09 -4.51 7.54
CA CYS A 175 -4.20 -4.76 6.42
C CYS A 175 -3.63 -3.46 5.81
N LEU A 176 -4.44 -2.40 5.74
CA LEU A 176 -4.01 -1.08 5.27
C LEU A 176 -3.25 -0.31 6.35
N PHE A 177 -3.69 -0.39 7.61
CA PHE A 177 -3.17 0.40 8.72
C PHE A 177 -2.81 -0.48 9.93
N PRO A 178 -1.80 -1.37 9.81
CA PRO A 178 -1.48 -2.36 10.84
C PRO A 178 -1.10 -1.73 12.18
N ARG A 179 -0.47 -0.55 12.16
CA ARG A 179 -0.12 0.18 13.39
C ARG A 179 -1.37 0.67 14.13
N LYS A 180 -2.31 1.30 13.41
CA LYS A 180 -3.57 1.81 14.01
C LYS A 180 -4.44 0.67 14.53
N ALA A 181 -4.50 -0.44 13.79
CA ALA A 181 -5.20 -1.63 14.25
C ALA A 181 -4.62 -2.23 15.54
N ARG A 182 -3.29 -2.33 15.66
CA ARG A 182 -2.65 -2.79 16.91
C ARG A 182 -2.94 -1.88 18.11
N GLU A 183 -3.13 -0.57 17.89
CA GLU A 183 -3.58 0.33 18.94
C GLU A 183 -5.03 0.04 19.34
N ALA A 184 -5.92 -0.08 18.36
CA ALA A 184 -7.32 -0.41 18.58
C ALA A 184 -7.50 -1.77 19.31
N GLU A 185 -6.73 -2.79 18.93
CA GLU A 185 -6.71 -4.11 19.58
C GLU A 185 -6.37 -4.00 21.08
N LYS A 186 -5.32 -3.23 21.41
CA LYS A 186 -4.92 -3.04 22.81
C LYS A 186 -6.02 -2.37 23.63
N GLU A 187 -6.70 -1.37 23.07
CA GLU A 187 -7.82 -0.71 23.75
C GLU A 187 -9.03 -1.64 23.88
N LEU A 188 -9.35 -2.43 22.85
CA LEU A 188 -10.39 -3.46 22.93
C LEU A 188 -10.09 -4.49 24.02
N LYS A 189 -8.84 -4.93 24.17
CA LYS A 189 -8.42 -5.86 25.22
C LYS A 189 -8.59 -5.28 26.62
N LYS A 190 -8.30 -3.99 26.83
CA LYS A 190 -8.59 -3.31 28.11
C LYS A 190 -10.09 -3.26 28.40
N LEU A 191 -10.88 -3.17 27.34
CA LEU A 191 -12.33 -3.31 27.40
C LEU A 191 -12.75 -4.80 27.44
N GLY A 192 -11.88 -5.78 27.66
CA GLY A 192 -12.27 -7.19 27.77
C GLY A 192 -12.79 -7.82 26.47
N ILE A 193 -12.50 -7.22 25.31
CA ILE A 193 -12.86 -7.73 23.99
C ILE A 193 -11.61 -8.22 23.30
N ALA A 194 -11.57 -9.51 22.98
CA ALA A 194 -10.57 -10.06 22.08
C ALA A 194 -11.02 -9.91 20.63
N VAL A 195 -10.09 -9.54 19.75
CA VAL A 195 -10.27 -9.60 18.30
C VAL A 195 -9.33 -10.65 17.76
N ALA A 196 -9.82 -11.49 16.85
CA ALA A 196 -8.98 -12.45 16.16
C ALA A 196 -8.23 -11.77 15.02
N ASP A 197 -6.98 -12.15 14.81
CA ASP A 197 -6.38 -12.05 13.49
C ASP A 197 -7.20 -12.95 12.58
N ALA A 198 -7.98 -12.38 11.64
CA ALA A 198 -8.42 -13.19 10.52
C ALA A 198 -7.14 -13.50 9.74
N SER A 199 -6.71 -14.76 9.86
CA SER A 199 -5.59 -15.39 9.16
C SER A 199 -5.41 -14.81 7.76
N MET A 200 -4.20 -14.31 7.52
CA MET A 200 -3.70 -13.95 6.19
C MET A 200 -3.70 -15.16 5.25
#